data_AF-A0A7Y0M202-F1
#
_entry.id   AF-A0A7Y0M202-F1
#
_cell.length_a   1.000
_cell.length_b   1.000
_cell.length_c   1.000
_cell.angle_alpha   90.00
_cell.angle_beta   90.00
_cell.angle_gamma   90.00
#
_symmetry.space_group_name_H-M   'P 1'
#
loop_
_entity.id
_entity.type
_entity.pdbx_description
1 polymer ?
#
loop_
_entity_poly.entity_id
_entity_poly.type
_entity_poly.pdbx_seq_one_letter_code
_entity_poly.pdbx_strand_id
1 'polypeptide(L)'
;MALGQQLSPTQTLVTFALWAQRNGYAVGEMHGFSAVHPVHAQGSWHFDTDGGFGKAADINKNGPDERDRLIAALDHAQELGLAVIFARDGVEGVAGKHKNHLHVDVGPFSHLGAQPFTPRGGGDAVTEALQQAVRAVPDQVWGADTDMRLEAVKAASNLMGVSFPHGVEFAQRAVGVVDDGVWGRDSRGAHDRATAAIQRALGRPATGIWDDALVAAYAHARDLRSRA
;
A
#
# COMPACT_ATOMS: atom_id res chain seq x y z
N MET A 1 -7.18 -20.66 9.64
CA MET A 1 -6.58 -19.75 10.64
C MET A 1 -7.51 -18.57 10.73
N ALA A 2 -8.04 -18.30 11.92
CA ALA A 2 -8.72 -17.06 12.31
C ALA A 2 -9.25 -17.20 13.71
N LEU A 3 -8.56 -16.61 14.67
CA LEU A 3 -8.96 -16.60 16.08
C LEU A 3 -8.30 -15.41 16.78
N GLY A 4 -8.31 -14.21 16.17
CA GLY A 4 -7.57 -13.07 16.69
C GLY A 4 -8.17 -11.73 16.32
N GLN A 5 -7.68 -10.68 16.98
CA GLN A 5 -8.00 -9.29 16.68
C GLN A 5 -7.50 -8.91 15.28
N GLN A 6 -8.36 -8.26 14.50
CA GLN A 6 -7.95 -7.61 13.25
C GLN A 6 -7.00 -6.45 13.56
N LEU A 7 -5.78 -6.51 13.03
CA LEU A 7 -4.74 -5.47 13.22
C LEU A 7 -4.66 -4.50 12.04
N SER A 8 -5.01 -4.94 10.84
CA SER A 8 -4.97 -4.11 9.62
C SER A 8 -6.36 -3.99 8.99
N PRO A 9 -6.70 -2.86 8.34
CA PRO A 9 -7.95 -2.76 7.61
C PRO A 9 -8.02 -3.78 6.48
N THR A 10 -9.21 -4.34 6.19
CA THR A 10 -9.44 -5.23 5.04
C THR A 10 -9.02 -4.56 3.72
N GLN A 11 -9.17 -3.25 3.64
CA GLN A 11 -8.73 -2.46 2.48
C GLN A 11 -7.22 -2.55 2.23
N THR A 12 -6.40 -2.74 3.27
CA THR A 12 -4.95 -2.95 3.09
C THR A 12 -4.68 -4.26 2.34
N LEU A 13 -5.39 -5.33 2.69
CA LEU A 13 -5.29 -6.62 2.01
C LEU A 13 -5.79 -6.52 0.56
N VAL A 14 -6.87 -5.76 0.31
CA VAL A 14 -7.36 -5.51 -1.05
C VAL A 14 -6.32 -4.76 -1.89
N THR A 15 -5.66 -3.73 -1.34
CA THR A 15 -4.56 -3.02 -2.02
C THR A 15 -3.44 -3.98 -2.40
N PHE A 16 -3.01 -4.82 -1.45
CA PHE A 16 -1.99 -5.83 -1.69
C PHE A 16 -2.40 -6.85 -2.78
N ALA A 17 -3.64 -7.34 -2.74
CA ALA A 17 -4.15 -8.30 -3.71
C ALA A 17 -4.21 -7.72 -5.14
N LEU A 18 -4.63 -6.46 -5.29
CA LEU A 18 -4.61 -5.76 -6.59
C LEU A 18 -3.18 -5.59 -7.11
N TRP A 19 -2.25 -5.17 -6.25
CA TRP A 19 -0.83 -5.11 -6.60
C TRP A 19 -0.31 -6.48 -7.05
N ALA A 20 -0.68 -7.55 -6.33
CA ALA A 20 -0.26 -8.91 -6.64
C ALA A 20 -0.76 -9.33 -8.04
N GLN A 21 -2.03 -9.08 -8.37
CA GLN A 21 -2.56 -9.37 -9.71
C GLN A 21 -1.84 -8.60 -10.82
N ARG A 22 -1.59 -7.29 -10.63
CA ARG A 22 -0.86 -6.48 -11.63
C ARG A 22 0.57 -6.95 -11.83
N ASN A 23 1.20 -7.52 -10.81
CA ASN A 23 2.55 -8.08 -10.87
C ASN A 23 2.58 -9.58 -11.26
N GLY A 24 1.45 -10.09 -11.75
CA GLY A 24 1.33 -11.42 -12.34
C GLY A 24 1.26 -12.55 -11.31
N TYR A 25 0.95 -12.25 -10.05
CA TYR A 25 0.60 -13.25 -9.05
C TYR A 25 -0.88 -13.65 -9.18
N ALA A 26 -1.20 -14.89 -8.81
CA ALA A 26 -2.56 -15.34 -8.61
C ALA A 26 -2.97 -15.09 -7.15
N VAL A 27 -4.14 -14.51 -6.96
CA VAL A 27 -4.78 -14.31 -5.65
C VAL A 27 -5.84 -15.39 -5.46
N GLY A 28 -5.49 -16.41 -4.69
CA GLY A 28 -6.35 -17.53 -4.34
C GLY A 28 -7.06 -17.33 -3.00
N GLU A 29 -8.12 -18.11 -2.77
CA GLU A 29 -8.74 -18.28 -1.45
C GLU A 29 -9.22 -16.96 -0.80
N MET A 30 -9.62 -15.97 -1.59
CA MET A 30 -10.09 -14.67 -1.07
C MET A 30 -11.41 -14.28 -1.71
N HIS A 31 -12.47 -14.18 -0.92
CA HIS A 31 -13.74 -13.62 -1.37
C HIS A 31 -13.54 -12.24 -2.02
N GLY A 32 -14.17 -12.03 -3.17
CA GLY A 32 -13.99 -10.83 -4.00
C GLY A 32 -12.89 -10.95 -5.08
N PHE A 33 -11.97 -11.92 -4.95
CA PHE A 33 -10.91 -12.19 -5.94
C PHE A 33 -11.01 -13.59 -6.55
N SER A 34 -11.33 -14.60 -5.74
CA SER A 34 -11.43 -15.99 -6.19
C SER A 34 -12.32 -16.83 -5.25
N ALA A 35 -12.62 -18.07 -5.66
CA ALA A 35 -13.36 -19.00 -4.82
C ALA A 35 -12.53 -19.45 -3.62
N VAL A 36 -13.21 -19.63 -2.48
CA VAL A 36 -12.62 -20.14 -1.24
C VAL A 36 -13.00 -21.62 -1.10
N HIS A 37 -12.02 -22.49 -1.01
CA HIS A 37 -12.26 -23.93 -0.88
C HIS A 37 -12.59 -24.30 0.58
N PRO A 38 -13.44 -25.31 0.81
CA PRO A 38 -13.86 -25.72 2.15
C PRO A 38 -12.80 -26.58 2.87
N VAL A 39 -11.52 -26.20 2.75
CA VAL A 39 -10.37 -26.90 3.34
C VAL A 39 -9.86 -26.19 4.60
N HIS A 40 -10.34 -24.98 4.87
CA HIS A 40 -9.94 -24.20 6.02
C HIS A 40 -10.71 -24.58 7.29
N ALA A 41 -10.08 -24.38 8.44
CA ALA A 41 -10.74 -24.59 9.73
C ALA A 41 -11.95 -23.66 9.90
N GLN A 42 -12.96 -24.09 10.67
CA GLN A 42 -14.11 -23.26 11.02
C GLN A 42 -13.64 -21.92 11.63
N GLY A 43 -14.24 -20.84 11.17
CA GLY A 43 -13.90 -19.47 11.60
C GLY A 43 -12.80 -18.81 10.77
N SER A 44 -12.09 -19.54 9.89
CA SER A 44 -11.00 -19.03 9.04
C SER A 44 -11.33 -17.71 8.35
N TRP A 45 -10.37 -16.80 8.25
CA TRP A 45 -10.55 -15.49 7.63
C TRP A 45 -10.67 -15.55 6.11
N HIS A 46 -10.28 -16.68 5.52
CA HIS A 46 -10.63 -16.99 4.14
C HIS A 46 -12.15 -17.04 3.94
N PHE A 47 -12.93 -17.49 4.94
CA PHE A 47 -14.40 -17.54 4.87
C PHE A 47 -15.08 -16.23 5.25
N ASP A 48 -14.33 -15.20 5.68
CA ASP A 48 -14.91 -13.91 5.99
C ASP A 48 -15.41 -13.24 4.70
N THR A 49 -16.58 -12.62 4.76
CA THR A 49 -17.22 -11.94 3.62
C THR A 49 -17.66 -10.52 3.99
N ASP A 50 -17.32 -10.07 5.20
CA ASP A 50 -17.77 -8.80 5.72
C ASP A 50 -17.17 -7.64 4.90
N GLY A 51 -18.01 -6.71 4.46
CA GLY A 51 -17.61 -5.64 3.55
C GLY A 51 -17.32 -6.11 2.10
N GLY A 52 -17.69 -7.34 1.73
CA GLY A 52 -17.61 -7.84 0.34
C GLY A 52 -16.27 -8.44 -0.07
N PHE A 53 -15.28 -8.47 0.83
CA PHE A 53 -13.96 -9.04 0.59
C PHE A 53 -13.52 -9.97 1.72
N GLY A 54 -12.71 -10.97 1.39
CA GLY A 54 -12.08 -11.85 2.37
C GLY A 54 -11.05 -11.14 3.26
N LYS A 55 -10.79 -11.70 4.44
CA LYS A 55 -9.78 -11.20 5.39
C LYS A 55 -8.45 -11.96 5.34
N ALA A 56 -8.34 -12.95 4.45
CA ALA A 56 -7.12 -13.67 4.13
C ALA A 56 -7.07 -14.02 2.63
N ALA A 57 -5.86 -14.22 2.11
CA ALA A 57 -5.62 -14.60 0.73
C ALA A 57 -4.37 -15.49 0.63
N ASP A 58 -4.37 -16.39 -0.34
CA ASP A 58 -3.20 -17.19 -0.69
C ASP A 58 -2.61 -16.72 -2.02
N ILE A 59 -1.38 -16.22 -1.98
CA ILE A 59 -0.68 -15.68 -3.13
C ILE A 59 0.23 -16.74 -3.74
N ASN A 60 0.11 -16.91 -5.05
CA ASN A 60 0.85 -17.89 -5.84
C ASN A 60 1.44 -17.20 -7.07
N LYS A 61 2.54 -17.71 -7.62
CA LYS A 61 3.08 -17.22 -8.90
C LYS A 61 3.06 -18.28 -9.99
N ASN A 62 3.09 -19.56 -9.60
CA ASN A 62 3.13 -20.75 -10.44
C ASN A 62 4.20 -20.62 -11.54
N GLY A 63 5.46 -20.98 -11.24
CA GLY A 63 6.54 -20.90 -12.22
C GLY A 63 7.94 -21.22 -11.67
N PRO A 64 8.98 -21.21 -12.54
CA PRO A 64 10.35 -21.63 -12.19
C PRO A 64 11.03 -20.77 -11.10
N ASP A 65 10.56 -19.53 -10.89
CA ASP A 65 11.11 -18.60 -9.89
C ASP A 65 10.07 -18.23 -8.81
N GLU A 66 9.09 -19.11 -8.56
CA GLU A 66 7.97 -18.82 -7.66
C GLU A 66 8.43 -18.37 -6.28
N ARG A 67 9.45 -19.01 -5.72
CA ARG A 67 9.94 -18.69 -4.38
C ARG A 67 10.48 -17.27 -4.28
N ASP A 68 11.36 -16.85 -5.18
CA ASP A 68 11.96 -15.52 -5.16
C ASP A 68 10.91 -14.43 -5.36
N ARG A 69 9.92 -14.69 -6.22
CA ARG A 69 8.80 -13.77 -6.40
C ARG A 69 7.90 -13.71 -5.16
N LEU A 70 7.63 -14.83 -4.50
CA LEU A 70 6.90 -14.82 -3.23
C LEU A 70 7.65 -14.10 -2.11
N ILE A 71 8.98 -14.02 -2.15
CA ILE A 71 9.75 -13.16 -1.23
C ILE A 71 9.45 -11.67 -1.50
N ALA A 72 9.41 -11.24 -2.76
CA ALA A 72 9.03 -9.86 -3.07
C ALA A 72 7.59 -9.53 -2.63
N ALA A 73 6.66 -10.48 -2.80
CA ALA A 73 5.29 -10.33 -2.30
C ALA A 73 5.22 -10.30 -0.76
N LEU A 74 6.04 -11.10 -0.09
CA LEU A 74 6.18 -11.08 1.38
C LEU A 74 6.64 -9.71 1.87
N ASP A 75 7.70 -9.16 1.28
CA ASP A 75 8.26 -7.88 1.70
C ASP A 75 7.21 -6.76 1.56
N HIS A 76 6.46 -6.77 0.47
CA HIS A 76 5.38 -5.82 0.23
C HIS A 76 4.21 -5.98 1.21
N ALA A 77 3.77 -7.21 1.49
CA ALA A 77 2.73 -7.46 2.49
C ALA A 77 3.14 -6.95 3.88
N GLN A 78 4.40 -7.17 4.26
CA GLN A 78 4.95 -6.69 5.53
C GLN A 78 5.05 -5.16 5.58
N GLU A 79 5.43 -4.50 4.48
CA GLU A 79 5.47 -3.04 4.37
C GLU A 79 4.10 -2.40 4.60
N LEU A 80 3.04 -3.05 4.11
CA LEU A 80 1.64 -2.68 4.33
C LEU A 80 1.12 -3.05 5.73
N GLY A 81 1.91 -3.75 6.55
CA GLY A 81 1.52 -4.15 7.89
C GLY A 81 0.58 -5.35 7.94
N LEU A 82 0.55 -6.17 6.89
CA LEU A 82 -0.24 -7.41 6.86
C LEU A 82 0.51 -8.54 7.58
N ALA A 83 -0.26 -9.51 8.07
CA ALA A 83 0.29 -10.75 8.60
C ALA A 83 0.67 -11.69 7.47
N VAL A 84 1.76 -12.44 7.66
CA VAL A 84 2.30 -13.31 6.63
C VAL A 84 2.73 -14.66 7.22
N ILE A 85 2.35 -15.74 6.54
CA ILE A 85 2.84 -17.09 6.83
C ILE A 85 3.48 -17.68 5.58
N PHE A 86 4.77 -18.00 5.67
CA PHE A 86 5.55 -18.55 4.55
C PHE A 86 6.79 -19.27 5.05
N ALA A 87 7.17 -20.37 4.42
CA ALA A 87 8.41 -21.09 4.75
C ALA A 87 9.66 -20.40 4.19
N ARG A 88 9.93 -19.13 4.57
CA ARG A 88 11.10 -18.36 4.12
C ARG A 88 12.39 -18.87 4.77
N ASP A 89 12.37 -18.97 6.10
CA ASP A 89 13.54 -19.20 6.95
C ASP A 89 13.61 -20.65 7.48
N GLY A 90 12.60 -21.47 7.16
CA GLY A 90 12.49 -22.84 7.62
C GLY A 90 11.07 -23.38 7.47
N VAL A 91 10.83 -24.58 7.99
CA VAL A 91 9.53 -25.27 7.89
C VAL A 91 8.90 -25.54 9.25
N GLU A 92 9.40 -24.87 10.30
CA GLU A 92 8.85 -25.03 11.64
C GLU A 92 7.41 -24.51 11.73
N GLY A 93 6.60 -25.16 12.56
CA GLY A 93 5.23 -24.74 12.83
C GLY A 93 4.32 -24.69 11.59
N VAL A 94 3.45 -23.68 11.54
CA VAL A 94 2.46 -23.53 10.46
C VAL A 94 3.08 -23.16 9.12
N ALA A 95 4.28 -22.55 9.10
CA ALA A 95 4.99 -22.24 7.87
C ALA A 95 5.33 -23.48 7.06
N GLY A 96 5.52 -24.65 7.71
CA GLY A 96 5.76 -25.92 7.03
C GLY A 96 4.63 -26.35 6.07
N LYS A 97 3.43 -25.77 6.18
CA LYS A 97 2.31 -25.99 5.24
C LYS A 97 2.25 -24.94 4.10
N HIS A 98 3.04 -23.88 4.19
CA HIS A 98 3.06 -22.73 3.29
C HIS A 98 4.41 -22.65 2.59
N LYS A 99 4.80 -23.73 1.90
CA LYS A 99 6.10 -23.84 1.20
C LYS A 99 6.09 -23.28 -0.21
N ASN A 100 4.92 -23.34 -0.85
CA ASN A 100 4.70 -23.05 -2.26
C ASN A 100 3.75 -21.87 -2.48
N HIS A 101 3.20 -21.30 -1.43
CA HIS A 101 2.32 -20.12 -1.49
C HIS A 101 2.53 -19.27 -0.25
N LEU A 102 2.19 -17.99 -0.38
CA LEU A 102 2.23 -17.00 0.67
C LEU A 102 0.82 -16.81 1.21
N HIS A 103 0.58 -17.16 2.47
CA HIS A 103 -0.67 -16.80 3.14
C HIS A 103 -0.54 -15.41 3.73
N VAL A 104 -1.48 -14.52 3.39
CA VAL A 104 -1.50 -13.12 3.84
C VAL A 104 -2.85 -12.80 4.45
N ASP A 105 -2.86 -12.16 5.61
CA ASP A 105 -4.08 -11.86 6.34
C ASP A 105 -3.99 -10.54 7.14
N VAL A 106 -5.10 -10.07 7.68
CA VAL A 106 -5.21 -8.77 8.38
C VAL A 106 -4.89 -8.80 9.89
N GLY A 107 -4.13 -9.79 10.36
CA GLY A 107 -4.25 -10.29 11.74
C GLY A 107 -3.00 -10.24 12.55
N PRO A 108 -3.03 -10.85 13.74
CA PRO A 108 -1.96 -10.65 14.72
C PRO A 108 -0.86 -11.68 14.63
N PHE A 109 -0.94 -12.63 13.69
CA PHE A 109 -0.05 -13.79 13.68
C PHE A 109 0.70 -13.91 12.36
N SER A 110 2.02 -13.84 12.42
CA SER A 110 2.92 -14.12 11.30
C SER A 110 3.91 -15.21 11.67
N HIS A 111 4.39 -15.96 10.69
CA HIS A 111 5.37 -17.02 10.91
C HIS A 111 6.18 -17.29 9.64
N LEU A 112 7.49 -17.03 9.69
CA LEU A 112 8.38 -17.16 8.52
C LEU A 112 9.24 -18.44 8.48
N GLY A 113 9.01 -19.36 9.42
CA GLY A 113 9.63 -20.70 9.39
C GLY A 113 10.66 -20.97 10.48
N ALA A 114 10.91 -19.98 11.34
CA ALA A 114 11.73 -20.12 12.55
C ALA A 114 10.91 -19.89 13.83
N GLN A 115 10.30 -18.71 13.99
CA GLN A 115 9.49 -18.38 15.16
C GLN A 115 8.28 -17.51 14.75
N PRO A 116 7.17 -17.56 15.51
CA PRO A 116 6.04 -16.66 15.30
C PRO A 116 6.39 -15.22 15.74
N PHE A 117 5.72 -14.24 15.12
CA PHE A 117 5.78 -12.83 15.52
C PHE A 117 4.47 -12.10 15.20
N THR A 118 4.30 -10.94 15.80
CA THR A 118 3.16 -10.05 15.55
C THR A 118 3.53 -9.07 14.43
N PRO A 119 2.73 -8.94 13.35
CA PRO A 119 2.97 -7.94 12.33
C PRO A 119 2.71 -6.53 12.87
N ARG A 120 3.19 -5.51 12.16
CA ARG A 120 3.02 -4.10 12.57
C ARG A 120 1.54 -3.72 12.74
N GLY A 121 0.67 -4.24 11.88
CA GLY A 121 -0.72 -3.79 11.81
C GLY A 121 -0.84 -2.35 11.29
N GLY A 122 -2.03 -1.78 11.45
CA GLY A 122 -2.33 -0.35 11.23
C GLY A 122 -2.51 0.06 9.77
N GLY A 123 -2.34 -0.86 8.80
CA GLY A 123 -2.47 -0.61 7.37
C GLY A 123 -1.36 0.23 6.74
N ASP A 124 -1.68 0.92 5.65
CA ASP A 124 -0.71 1.68 4.83
C ASP A 124 -0.52 3.12 5.34
N ALA A 125 0.25 3.23 6.42
CA ALA A 125 0.59 4.52 7.04
C ALA A 125 1.32 5.50 6.10
N VAL A 126 2.00 4.99 5.06
CA VAL A 126 2.67 5.86 4.07
C VAL A 126 1.63 6.54 3.18
N THR A 127 0.65 5.79 2.67
CA THR A 127 -0.48 6.38 1.94
C THR A 127 -1.22 7.41 2.79
N GLU A 128 -1.49 7.09 4.06
CA GLU A 128 -2.14 8.04 4.98
C GLU A 128 -1.36 9.36 5.11
N ALA A 129 -0.05 9.27 5.33
CA ALA A 129 0.82 10.45 5.45
C ALA A 129 0.88 11.27 4.16
N LEU A 130 0.89 10.61 3.00
CA LEU A 130 0.83 11.28 1.69
C LEU A 130 -0.51 11.98 1.48
N GLN A 131 -1.62 11.34 1.84
CA GLN A 131 -2.95 11.94 1.78
C GLN A 131 -3.04 13.19 2.62
N GLN A 132 -2.54 13.15 3.86
CA GLN A 132 -2.47 14.32 4.73
C GLN A 132 -1.62 15.45 4.14
N ALA A 133 -0.50 15.12 3.49
CA ALA A 133 0.39 16.09 2.86
C ALA A 133 -0.27 16.86 1.71
N VAL A 134 -1.21 16.23 0.98
CA VAL A 134 -1.90 16.82 -0.17
C VAL A 134 -3.39 17.10 0.06
N ARG A 135 -3.80 17.10 1.33
CA ARG A 135 -5.18 17.40 1.76
C ARG A 135 -6.23 16.47 1.14
N ALA A 136 -5.85 15.23 0.84
CA ALA A 136 -6.79 14.15 0.55
C ALA A 136 -7.38 13.60 1.86
N VAL A 137 -8.46 12.82 1.75
CA VAL A 137 -9.01 12.10 2.90
C VAL A 137 -8.01 11.01 3.33
N PRO A 138 -7.59 10.95 4.60
CA PRO A 138 -6.61 9.97 5.09
C PRO A 138 -7.29 8.62 5.36
N ASP A 139 -7.60 7.87 4.30
CA ASP A 139 -8.29 6.57 4.36
C ASP A 139 -7.36 5.36 4.10
N GLN A 140 -6.04 5.60 3.96
CA GLN A 140 -5.02 4.59 3.63
C GLN A 140 -5.21 3.93 2.25
N VAL A 141 -6.03 4.52 1.37
CA VAL A 141 -6.29 4.04 0.02
C VAL A 141 -5.72 5.01 -1.02
N TRP A 142 -4.71 4.55 -1.76
CA TRP A 142 -4.20 5.29 -2.92
C TRP A 142 -5.15 5.12 -4.11
N GLY A 143 -6.30 5.80 -4.02
CA GLY A 143 -7.29 5.93 -5.09
C GLY A 143 -7.05 7.16 -5.97
N ALA A 144 -8.01 7.43 -6.86
CA ALA A 144 -7.90 8.48 -7.87
C ALA A 144 -7.71 9.90 -7.29
N ASP A 145 -8.37 10.24 -6.18
CA ASP A 145 -8.21 11.58 -5.55
C ASP A 145 -6.79 11.77 -4.99
N THR A 146 -6.27 10.77 -4.27
CA THR A 146 -4.89 10.75 -3.75
C THR A 146 -3.89 10.91 -4.89
N ASP A 147 -4.05 10.13 -5.97
CA ASP A 147 -3.17 10.15 -7.13
C ASP A 147 -3.19 11.52 -7.83
N MET A 148 -4.38 12.04 -8.12
CA MET A 148 -4.59 13.33 -8.79
C MET A 148 -3.98 14.49 -8.00
N ARG A 149 -4.11 14.49 -6.66
CA ARG A 149 -3.53 15.53 -5.79
C ARG A 149 -2.01 15.46 -5.74
N LEU A 150 -1.44 14.25 -5.61
CA LEU A 150 0.01 14.06 -5.60
C LEU A 150 0.64 14.47 -6.95
N GLU A 151 0.02 14.09 -8.07
CA GLU A 151 0.47 14.51 -9.41
C GLU A 151 0.30 16.02 -9.61
N ALA A 152 -0.74 16.66 -9.06
CA ALA A 152 -0.88 18.12 -9.11
C ALA A 152 0.26 18.84 -8.35
N VAL A 153 0.66 18.35 -7.17
CA VAL A 153 1.81 18.91 -6.44
C VAL A 153 3.11 18.69 -7.22
N LYS A 154 3.32 17.51 -7.78
CA LYS A 154 4.48 17.21 -8.64
C LYS A 154 4.55 18.16 -9.85
N ALA A 155 3.45 18.31 -10.58
CA ALA A 155 3.36 19.13 -11.78
C ALA A 155 3.61 20.62 -11.50
N ALA A 156 3.23 21.11 -10.33
CA ALA A 156 3.44 22.51 -9.92
C ALA A 156 4.91 22.82 -9.53
N SER A 157 5.81 21.83 -9.51
CA SER A 157 7.23 22.03 -9.21
C SER A 157 7.96 22.81 -10.31
N ASN A 158 8.82 23.75 -9.89
CA ASN A 158 9.71 24.47 -10.80
C ASN A 158 10.67 23.54 -11.55
N LEU A 159 11.20 22.51 -10.88
CA LEU A 159 12.12 21.55 -11.50
C LEU A 159 11.43 20.64 -12.51
N MET A 160 10.11 20.47 -12.39
CA MET A 160 9.30 19.68 -13.31
C MET A 160 8.66 20.52 -14.42
N GLY A 161 8.99 21.82 -14.50
CA GLY A 161 8.53 22.71 -15.57
C GLY A 161 7.18 23.39 -15.35
N VAL A 162 6.71 23.50 -14.10
CA VAL A 162 5.47 24.19 -13.65
C VAL A 162 4.29 24.07 -14.63
N SER A 163 3.38 23.15 -14.33
CA SER A 163 2.12 23.02 -15.04
C SER A 163 0.98 22.73 -14.07
N PHE A 164 -0.26 23.00 -14.52
CA PHE A 164 -1.48 22.80 -13.72
C PHE A 164 -2.50 21.97 -14.51
N PRO A 165 -2.31 20.64 -14.63
CA PRO A 165 -3.17 19.78 -15.45
C PRO A 165 -4.66 19.80 -15.05
N HIS A 166 -4.94 20.15 -13.80
CA HIS A 166 -6.30 20.24 -13.22
C HIS A 166 -6.70 21.67 -12.84
N GLY A 167 -5.96 22.68 -13.31
CA GLY A 167 -6.15 24.09 -12.94
C GLY A 167 -5.37 24.50 -11.69
N VAL A 168 -5.13 25.82 -11.56
CA VAL A 168 -4.35 26.40 -10.46
C VAL A 168 -5.09 26.25 -9.14
N GLU A 169 -6.40 26.45 -9.16
CA GLU A 169 -7.30 26.32 -8.01
C GLU A 169 -7.23 24.92 -7.41
N PHE A 170 -7.12 23.89 -8.24
CA PHE A 170 -6.96 22.51 -7.77
C PHE A 170 -5.61 22.31 -7.07
N ALA A 171 -4.51 22.78 -7.68
CA ALA A 171 -3.19 22.70 -7.05
C ALA A 171 -3.15 23.49 -5.73
N GLN A 172 -3.81 24.65 -5.65
CA GLN A 172 -3.97 25.44 -4.43
C GLN A 172 -4.69 24.67 -3.33
N ARG A 173 -5.80 24.00 -3.64
CA ARG A 173 -6.49 23.10 -2.70
C ARG A 173 -5.62 21.92 -2.26
N ALA A 174 -4.83 21.34 -3.17
CA ALA A 174 -3.92 20.23 -2.85
C ALA A 174 -2.80 20.66 -1.88
N VAL A 175 -2.27 21.87 -2.01
CA VAL A 175 -1.22 22.38 -1.08
C VAL A 175 -1.80 23.09 0.16
N GLY A 176 -3.13 23.30 0.20
CA GLY A 176 -3.85 23.85 1.34
C GLY A 176 -3.76 25.37 1.47
N VAL A 177 -3.90 26.10 0.36
CA VAL A 177 -4.08 27.56 0.34
C VAL A 177 -5.43 27.93 -0.26
N VAL A 178 -5.83 29.20 -0.10
CA VAL A 178 -7.03 29.75 -0.75
C VAL A 178 -6.91 29.62 -2.27
N ASP A 179 -7.98 29.19 -2.92
CA ASP A 179 -8.02 28.93 -4.36
C ASP A 179 -8.45 30.16 -5.17
N ASP A 180 -7.57 31.17 -5.19
CA ASP A 180 -7.78 32.43 -5.94
C ASP A 180 -7.43 32.34 -7.44
N GLY A 181 -6.98 31.18 -7.91
CA GLY A 181 -6.59 30.93 -9.31
C GLY A 181 -5.24 31.51 -9.71
N VAL A 182 -4.48 32.09 -8.77
CA VAL A 182 -3.17 32.71 -9.02
C VAL A 182 -2.07 31.92 -8.30
N TRP A 183 -1.14 31.32 -9.06
CA TRP A 183 0.01 30.62 -8.48
C TRP A 183 1.07 31.63 -7.97
N GLY A 184 0.76 32.28 -6.86
CA GLY A 184 1.53 33.35 -6.24
C GLY A 184 2.61 32.86 -5.27
N ARG A 185 3.12 33.80 -4.47
CA ARG A 185 4.16 33.54 -3.46
C ARG A 185 3.68 32.55 -2.40
N ASP A 186 2.45 32.70 -1.94
CA ASP A 186 1.89 31.85 -0.88
C ASP A 186 1.66 30.42 -1.36
N SER A 187 1.20 30.24 -2.61
CA SER A 187 1.05 28.93 -3.24
C SER A 187 2.39 28.21 -3.40
N ARG A 188 3.44 28.91 -3.85
CA ARG A 188 4.80 28.35 -3.92
C ARG A 188 5.33 27.94 -2.54
N GLY A 189 5.17 28.79 -1.53
CA GLY A 189 5.59 28.43 -0.17
C GLY A 189 4.79 27.26 0.42
N ALA A 190 3.51 27.11 0.06
CA ALA A 190 2.71 25.96 0.46
C ALA A 190 3.09 24.68 -0.29
N HIS A 191 3.44 24.80 -1.58
CA HIS A 191 4.00 23.71 -2.37
C HIS A 191 5.29 23.17 -1.78
N ASP A 192 6.24 24.03 -1.38
CA ASP A 192 7.48 23.60 -0.74
C ASP A 192 7.19 22.83 0.57
N ARG A 193 6.22 23.29 1.37
CA ARG A 193 5.80 22.60 2.61
C ARG A 193 5.13 21.26 2.34
N ALA A 194 4.27 21.18 1.33
CA ALA A 194 3.62 19.93 0.91
C ALA A 194 4.66 18.93 0.41
N THR A 195 5.60 19.38 -0.44
CA THR A 195 6.73 18.58 -0.93
C THR A 195 7.60 18.07 0.22
N ALA A 196 7.92 18.92 1.20
CA ALA A 196 8.66 18.53 2.40
C ALA A 196 7.90 17.48 3.23
N ALA A 197 6.57 17.55 3.30
CA ALA A 197 5.74 16.54 3.96
C ALA A 197 5.73 15.20 3.20
N ILE A 198 5.61 15.24 1.87
CA ILE A 198 5.71 14.05 1.00
C ILE A 198 7.07 13.38 1.17
N GLN A 199 8.16 14.16 1.19
CA GLN A 199 9.50 13.64 1.43
C GLN A 199 9.60 12.90 2.77
N ARG A 200 9.09 13.49 3.86
CA ARG A 200 9.07 12.81 5.17
C ARG A 200 8.29 11.50 5.14
N ALA A 201 7.12 11.49 4.50
CA ALA A 201 6.30 10.29 4.36
C ALA A 201 7.05 9.16 3.64
N LEU A 202 7.89 9.52 2.67
CA LEU A 202 8.74 8.58 1.91
C LEU A 202 10.12 8.34 2.55
N GLY A 203 10.35 8.76 3.80
CA GLY A 203 11.62 8.56 4.51
C GLY A 203 12.79 9.38 3.95
N ARG A 204 12.51 10.49 3.27
CA ARG A 204 13.49 11.37 2.63
C ARG A 204 13.72 12.65 3.45
N PRO A 205 14.90 13.29 3.30
CA PRO A 205 15.12 14.63 3.84
C PRO A 205 14.10 15.65 3.31
N ALA A 206 13.57 16.48 4.20
CA ALA A 206 12.52 17.44 3.92
C ALA A 206 13.07 18.75 3.31
N THR A 207 13.59 18.68 2.08
CA THR A 207 14.17 19.85 1.38
C THR A 207 13.10 20.79 0.80
N GLY A 208 11.87 20.31 0.62
CA GLY A 208 10.81 21.04 -0.06
C GLY A 208 10.96 21.08 -1.59
N ILE A 209 11.98 20.40 -2.13
CA ILE A 209 12.31 20.39 -3.55
C ILE A 209 11.88 19.06 -4.17
N TRP A 210 11.15 19.12 -5.28
CA TRP A 210 10.80 17.93 -6.06
C TRP A 210 11.95 17.57 -7.02
N ASP A 211 12.98 16.91 -6.49
CA ASP A 211 14.17 16.47 -7.22
C ASP A 211 14.00 15.07 -7.85
N ASP A 212 14.99 14.63 -8.64
CA ASP A 212 14.98 13.32 -9.31
C ASP A 212 14.89 12.15 -8.32
N ALA A 213 15.48 12.32 -7.13
CA ALA A 213 15.43 11.29 -6.11
C ALA A 213 14.02 11.15 -5.52
N LEU A 214 13.30 12.26 -5.33
CA LEU A 214 11.90 12.25 -4.95
C LEU A 214 11.03 11.68 -6.08
N VAL A 215 11.31 11.98 -7.35
CA VAL A 215 10.61 11.38 -8.50
C VAL A 215 10.70 9.86 -8.45
N ALA A 216 11.90 9.31 -8.26
CA ALA A 216 12.09 7.86 -8.17
C ALA A 216 11.37 7.24 -6.97
N ALA A 217 11.49 7.84 -5.78
CA ALA A 217 10.83 7.37 -4.57
C ALA A 217 9.29 7.42 -4.69
N TYR A 218 8.76 8.50 -5.26
CA TYR A 218 7.34 8.68 -5.52
C TYR A 218 6.82 7.67 -6.54
N ALA A 219 7.53 7.45 -7.65
CA ALA A 219 7.13 6.48 -8.67
C ALA A 219 7.07 5.06 -8.09
N HIS A 220 8.05 4.69 -7.26
CA HIS A 220 8.05 3.42 -6.55
C HIS A 220 6.87 3.32 -5.56
N ALA A 221 6.63 4.34 -4.75
CA ALA A 221 5.50 4.34 -3.81
C ALA A 221 4.15 4.22 -4.52
N ARG A 222 3.98 4.93 -5.64
CA ARG A 222 2.78 4.89 -6.48
C ARG A 222 2.56 3.50 -7.08
N ASP A 223 3.58 2.86 -7.62
CA ASP A 223 3.50 1.49 -8.18
C ASP A 223 3.02 0.47 -7.14
N LEU A 224 3.59 0.54 -5.94
CA LEU A 224 3.25 -0.35 -4.84
C LEU A 224 1.81 -0.17 -4.33
N ARG A 225 1.29 1.06 -4.32
CA ARG A 225 0.09 1.42 -3.53
C ARG A 225 -1.13 1.74 -4.37
N SER A 226 -0.92 2.20 -5.60
CA SER A 226 -2.02 2.62 -6.48
C SER A 226 -3.01 1.48 -6.68
N ARG A 227 -4.30 1.81 -6.68
CA ARG A 227 -5.37 0.87 -7.03
C ARG A 227 -5.82 0.97 -8.49
N ALA A 228 -5.21 1.88 -9.26
CA ALA A 228 -5.40 1.95 -10.70
C ALA A 228 -4.76 0.75 -11.42
#